data_AF-A0A166H5C8-F1
#
_entry.id   AF-A0A166H5C8-F1
#
_cell.length_a   1.000
_cell.length_b   1.000
_cell.length_c   1.000
_cell.angle_alpha   90.00
_cell.angle_beta   90.00
_cell.angle_gamma   90.00
#
_symmetry.space_group_name_H-M   'P 1'
#
loop_
_entity.id
_entity.type
_entity.pdbx_description
1 polymer ?
#
loop_
_entity_poly.entity_id
_entity_poly.type
_entity_poly.pdbx_seq_one_letter_code
_entity_poly.pdbx_strand_id
1 'polypeptide(L)'
;MPQVSQRPPPYSKNKTEFPPPLQSDVDHRAWAFQLAFENARELVRWTVLNTFKDWKQDWALKGRDVARANIQQAYSQAPEELKLAVDWQLKWDKPVIMQADYARRWQEHIRQKEAGIYEEVLSPEKFERQFELASPKVQRAALSTFAAWKWYHDCVVSDAPRRQDLVPAYKSASQPLKVVLCFVLEMAMTLPMQRHEDVAECEKDLQRTVEKQRVHAKRWNQRGEDAGLW
;
A
#
# COMPACT_ATOMS: atom_id res chain seq x y z
N MET A 1 -9.08 73.05 -1.87
CA MET A 1 -8.09 72.09 -1.33
C MET A 1 -8.38 71.87 0.15
N PRO A 2 -8.73 70.65 0.58
CA PRO A 2 -8.69 70.24 1.98
C PRO A 2 -7.53 69.27 2.26
N GLN A 3 -6.95 69.43 3.44
CA GLN A 3 -5.73 68.78 3.94
C GLN A 3 -5.84 67.25 4.05
N VAL A 4 -4.78 66.57 3.61
CA VAL A 4 -4.54 65.13 3.85
C VAL A 4 -4.08 64.94 5.29
N SER A 5 -4.86 64.22 6.09
CA SER A 5 -4.48 63.81 7.44
C SER A 5 -3.34 62.78 7.39
N GLN A 6 -2.18 63.11 7.94
CA GLN A 6 -1.00 62.25 8.04
C GLN A 6 -1.03 61.33 9.27
N ARG A 7 -2.09 60.54 9.46
CA ARG A 7 -2.08 59.49 10.48
C ARG A 7 -2.46 58.16 9.86
N PRO A 8 -1.66 57.09 10.02
CA PRO A 8 -2.09 55.76 9.60
C PRO A 8 -3.35 55.37 10.40
N PRO A 9 -4.29 54.63 9.81
CA PRO A 9 -5.44 54.12 10.56
C PRO A 9 -4.92 53.25 11.72
N PRO A 10 -5.54 53.31 12.91
CA PRO A 10 -5.07 52.55 14.04
C PRO A 10 -5.25 51.06 13.73
N TYR A 11 -4.14 50.31 13.82
CA TYR A 11 -4.18 48.86 13.85
C TYR A 11 -5.18 48.41 14.91
N SER A 12 -6.30 47.84 14.48
CA SER A 12 -7.22 47.15 15.37
C SER A 12 -6.48 45.96 15.96
N LYS A 13 -6.25 46.01 17.28
CA LYS A 13 -5.69 44.93 18.10
C LYS A 13 -6.69 43.77 18.28
N ASN A 14 -7.32 43.29 17.21
CA ASN A 14 -8.06 42.04 17.23
C ASN A 14 -7.13 40.90 16.80
N LYS A 15 -6.24 40.49 17.72
CA LYS A 15 -5.50 39.24 17.64
C LYS A 15 -6.41 38.08 18.06
N THR A 16 -7.35 37.69 17.21
CA THR A 16 -8.00 36.37 17.34
C THR A 16 -8.59 35.83 16.05
N GLU A 17 -8.08 36.25 14.89
CA GLU A 17 -8.25 35.46 13.67
C GLU A 17 -6.99 34.64 13.49
N PHE A 18 -6.98 33.46 14.12
CA PHE A 18 -6.11 32.40 13.64
C PHE A 18 -6.47 32.18 12.16
N PRO A 19 -5.50 32.05 11.24
CA PRO A 19 -5.83 31.59 9.89
C PRO A 19 -6.66 30.31 10.03
N PRO A 20 -7.67 30.09 9.18
CA PRO A 20 -8.43 28.84 9.23
C PRO A 20 -7.41 27.70 9.27
N PRO A 21 -7.60 26.67 10.13
CA PRO A 21 -6.68 25.56 10.19
C PRO A 21 -6.48 25.08 8.76
N LEU A 22 -5.24 25.14 8.27
CA LEU A 22 -4.92 24.57 6.98
C LEU A 22 -5.54 23.16 6.99
N GLN A 23 -6.34 22.82 5.98
CA GLN A 23 -6.78 21.45 5.73
C GLN A 23 -5.53 20.62 5.35
N SER A 24 -4.60 20.46 6.30
CA SER A 24 -3.15 20.37 6.07
C SER A 24 -2.62 18.94 6.15
N ASP A 25 -3.35 17.98 5.61
CA ASP A 25 -2.73 16.68 5.38
C ASP A 25 -3.10 16.10 4.03
N VAL A 26 -4.37 16.24 3.64
CA VAL A 26 -4.87 15.79 2.33
C VAL A 26 -4.25 16.61 1.20
N ASP A 27 -4.17 17.93 1.34
CA ASP A 27 -3.63 18.81 0.30
C ASP A 27 -2.10 18.70 0.18
N HIS A 28 -1.39 18.52 1.30
CA HIS A 28 0.06 18.37 1.29
C HIS A 28 0.51 17.03 0.67
N ARG A 29 -0.17 15.92 0.99
CA ARG A 29 0.16 14.62 0.38
C ARG A 29 -0.17 14.61 -1.11
N ALA A 30 -1.30 15.18 -1.52
CA ALA A 30 -1.66 15.28 -2.94
C ALA A 30 -0.68 16.16 -3.73
N TRP A 31 -0.21 17.26 -3.13
CA TRP A 31 0.82 18.10 -3.74
C TRP A 31 2.17 17.39 -3.84
N ALA A 32 2.61 16.71 -2.78
CA ALA A 32 3.84 15.93 -2.79
C ALA A 32 3.79 14.80 -3.84
N PHE A 33 2.63 14.14 -3.96
CA PHE A 33 2.37 13.15 -5.00
C PHE A 33 2.48 13.76 -6.40
N GLN A 34 1.86 14.91 -6.67
CA GLN A 34 1.96 15.59 -7.96
C GLN A 34 3.43 15.87 -8.31
N LEU A 35 4.20 16.41 -7.36
CA LEU A 35 5.61 16.70 -7.57
C LEU A 35 6.42 15.42 -7.85
N ALA A 36 6.19 14.34 -7.09
CA ALA A 36 6.87 13.07 -7.30
C ALA A 36 6.49 12.44 -8.66
N PHE A 37 5.23 12.53 -9.05
CA PHE A 37 4.73 12.07 -10.34
C PHE A 37 5.42 12.81 -11.50
N GLU A 38 5.44 14.13 -11.48
CA GLU A 38 6.04 14.96 -12.53
C GLU A 38 7.54 14.71 -12.70
N ASN A 39 8.26 14.42 -11.60
CA ASN A 39 9.69 14.10 -11.63
C ASN A 39 10.00 12.64 -11.99
N ALA A 40 9.01 11.76 -12.06
CA ALA A 40 9.24 10.35 -12.41
C ALA A 40 9.53 10.19 -13.92
N ARG A 41 10.18 9.07 -14.28
CA ARG A 41 10.38 8.70 -15.68
C ARG A 41 9.04 8.53 -16.40
N GLU A 42 9.01 8.80 -17.70
CA GLU A 42 7.77 8.78 -18.48
C GLU A 42 7.06 7.42 -18.37
N LEU A 43 7.81 6.32 -18.48
CA LEU A 43 7.25 4.98 -18.33
C LEU A 43 6.58 4.77 -16.96
N VAL A 44 7.15 5.31 -15.88
CA VAL A 44 6.56 5.20 -14.55
C VAL A 44 5.28 6.05 -14.47
N ARG A 45 5.31 7.29 -14.96
CA ARG A 45 4.11 8.14 -15.07
C ARG A 45 2.99 7.44 -15.84
N TRP A 46 3.32 6.86 -16.99
CA TRP A 46 2.38 6.09 -17.80
C TRP A 46 1.80 4.91 -17.02
N THR A 47 2.62 4.12 -16.32
CA THR A 47 2.09 3.01 -15.50
C THR A 47 1.26 3.47 -14.32
N VAL A 48 1.55 4.62 -13.70
CA VAL A 48 0.71 5.20 -12.62
C VAL A 48 -0.67 5.55 -13.16
N LEU A 49 -0.75 6.21 -14.32
CA LEU A 49 -2.04 6.52 -14.96
C LEU A 49 -2.85 5.26 -15.28
N ASN A 50 -2.19 4.21 -15.79
CA ASN A 50 -2.85 2.92 -16.04
C ASN A 50 -3.24 2.21 -14.74
N THR A 51 -2.47 2.31 -13.66
CA THR A 51 -2.86 1.77 -12.34
C THR A 51 -4.15 2.42 -11.84
N PHE A 52 -4.33 3.74 -11.97
CA PHE A 52 -5.61 4.39 -11.64
C PHE A 52 -6.75 3.78 -12.48
N LYS A 53 -6.58 3.70 -13.79
CA LYS A 53 -7.58 3.17 -14.72
C LYS A 53 -7.99 1.73 -14.39
N ASP A 54 -7.00 0.85 -14.19
CA ASP A 54 -7.18 -0.60 -14.11
C ASP A 54 -7.44 -1.11 -12.68
N TRP A 55 -7.53 -0.22 -11.69
CA TRP A 55 -7.82 -0.58 -10.31
C TRP A 55 -9.17 -1.29 -10.18
N LYS A 56 -9.18 -2.48 -9.56
CA LYS A 56 -10.35 -3.36 -9.50
C LYS A 56 -11.34 -2.98 -8.40
N GLN A 57 -10.88 -2.48 -7.25
CA GLN A 57 -11.78 -2.01 -6.20
C GLN A 57 -12.59 -0.82 -6.71
N ASP A 58 -13.81 -0.68 -6.21
CA ASP A 58 -14.68 0.42 -6.61
C ASP A 58 -14.14 1.76 -6.12
N TRP A 59 -14.13 2.76 -7.00
CA TRP A 59 -13.70 4.13 -6.70
C TRP A 59 -14.18 5.11 -7.78
N ALA A 60 -14.14 6.41 -7.47
CA ALA A 60 -14.84 7.44 -8.25
C ALA A 60 -14.52 7.51 -9.75
N LEU A 61 -13.28 7.18 -10.15
CA LEU A 61 -12.82 7.28 -11.55
C LEU A 61 -12.44 5.92 -12.15
N LYS A 62 -12.92 4.82 -11.57
CA LYS A 62 -12.63 3.47 -12.06
C LYS A 62 -12.91 3.31 -13.56
N GLY A 63 -11.93 2.75 -14.28
CA GLY A 63 -12.01 2.50 -15.72
C GLY A 63 -11.93 3.75 -16.60
N ARG A 64 -11.82 4.95 -16.02
CA ARG A 64 -11.68 6.21 -16.76
C ARG A 64 -10.22 6.54 -16.98
N ASP A 65 -9.91 7.12 -18.13
CA ASP A 65 -8.59 7.68 -18.39
C ASP A 65 -8.40 8.95 -17.56
N VAL A 66 -7.39 8.95 -16.69
CA VAL A 66 -7.01 10.12 -15.90
C VAL A 66 -6.04 10.96 -16.72
N ALA A 67 -6.45 12.17 -17.10
CA ALA A 67 -5.54 13.11 -17.73
C ALA A 67 -4.44 13.55 -16.75
N ARG A 68 -3.21 13.72 -17.24
CA ARG A 68 -2.07 14.20 -16.44
C ARG A 68 -2.38 15.48 -15.67
N ALA A 69 -3.09 16.43 -16.28
CA ALA A 69 -3.48 17.69 -15.65
C ALA A 69 -4.39 17.51 -14.41
N ASN A 70 -5.08 16.37 -14.30
CA ASN A 70 -6.05 16.08 -13.23
C ASN A 70 -5.52 15.04 -12.23
N ILE A 71 -4.24 14.66 -12.31
CA ILE A 71 -3.69 13.53 -11.55
C ILE A 71 -3.67 13.80 -10.04
N GLN A 72 -3.39 15.04 -9.61
CA GLN A 72 -3.54 15.46 -8.21
C GLN A 72 -4.97 15.25 -7.70
N GLN A 73 -5.98 15.66 -8.47
CA GLN A 73 -7.38 15.52 -8.08
C GLN A 73 -7.81 14.04 -8.03
N ALA A 74 -7.40 13.25 -9.03
CA ALA A 74 -7.65 11.82 -9.06
C ALA A 74 -7.02 11.11 -7.85
N TYR A 75 -5.79 11.49 -7.50
CA TYR A 75 -5.12 11.02 -6.30
C TYR A 75 -5.88 11.38 -5.03
N SER A 76 -6.34 12.63 -4.86
CA SER A 76 -7.10 13.02 -3.67
C SER A 76 -8.36 12.18 -3.46
N GLN A 77 -9.06 11.83 -4.55
CA GLN A 77 -10.28 11.01 -4.54
C GLN A 77 -10.03 9.50 -4.44
N ALA A 78 -8.79 9.05 -4.60
CA ALA A 78 -8.47 7.63 -4.59
C ALA A 78 -8.61 7.00 -3.19
N PRO A 79 -9.01 5.72 -3.11
CA PRO A 79 -8.96 4.96 -1.87
C PRO A 79 -7.52 4.82 -1.39
N GLU A 80 -7.35 4.61 -0.09
CA GLU A 80 -6.03 4.61 0.55
C GLU A 80 -5.10 3.54 -0.05
N GLU A 81 -5.62 2.36 -0.38
CA GLU A 81 -4.83 1.29 -0.98
C GLU A 81 -4.29 1.65 -2.36
N LEU A 82 -5.07 2.40 -3.15
CA LEU A 82 -4.63 2.89 -4.46
C LEU A 82 -3.56 3.98 -4.30
N LYS A 83 -3.75 4.90 -3.33
CA LYS A 83 -2.73 5.91 -2.98
C LYS A 83 -1.41 5.24 -2.60
N LEU A 84 -1.44 4.25 -1.72
CA LEU A 84 -0.26 3.48 -1.32
C LEU A 84 0.40 2.76 -2.50
N ALA A 85 -0.38 2.23 -3.45
CA ALA A 85 0.13 1.57 -4.65
C ALA A 85 0.90 2.54 -5.55
N VAL A 86 0.33 3.70 -5.87
CA VAL A 86 0.99 4.68 -6.74
C VAL A 86 2.15 5.39 -6.05
N ASP A 87 2.04 5.67 -4.74
CA ASP A 87 3.15 6.18 -3.93
C ASP A 87 4.34 5.21 -3.95
N TRP A 88 4.07 3.90 -3.87
CA TRP A 88 5.10 2.87 -3.96
C TRP A 88 5.77 2.83 -5.33
N GLN A 89 4.99 2.94 -6.43
CA GLN A 89 5.53 3.00 -7.79
C GLN A 89 6.50 4.18 -7.95
N LEU A 90 6.11 5.36 -7.45
CA LEU A 90 6.91 6.57 -7.54
C LEU A 90 8.16 6.50 -6.65
N LYS A 91 8.00 6.08 -5.39
CA LYS A 91 9.09 5.97 -4.42
C LYS A 91 10.23 5.08 -4.91
N TRP A 92 9.90 3.98 -5.59
CA TRP A 92 10.88 3.00 -6.05
C TRP A 92 11.15 3.05 -7.55
N ASP A 93 10.57 4.04 -8.24
CA ASP A 93 10.67 4.23 -9.69
C ASP A 93 10.39 2.92 -10.46
N LYS A 94 9.26 2.27 -10.10
CA LYS A 94 8.87 0.95 -10.61
C LYS A 94 7.73 1.05 -11.64
N PRO A 95 7.99 0.72 -12.91
CA PRO A 95 6.98 0.71 -13.97
C PRO A 95 6.15 -0.58 -13.92
N VAL A 96 5.09 -0.60 -13.11
CA VAL A 96 4.19 -1.74 -12.97
C VAL A 96 2.75 -1.26 -12.95
N ILE A 97 1.86 -1.91 -13.71
CA ILE A 97 0.43 -1.64 -13.64
C ILE A 97 -0.16 -2.54 -12.55
N MET A 98 -0.77 -1.93 -11.54
CA MET A 98 -1.38 -2.63 -10.41
C MET A 98 -2.91 -2.60 -10.52
N GLN A 99 -3.55 -3.72 -10.21
CA GLN A 99 -5.01 -3.83 -10.24
C GLN A 99 -5.63 -3.86 -8.84
N ALA A 100 -4.82 -4.05 -7.80
CA ALA A 100 -5.24 -4.13 -6.40
C ALA A 100 -4.00 -4.10 -5.49
N ASP A 101 -4.22 -3.86 -4.18
CA ASP A 101 -3.16 -3.72 -3.17
C ASP A 101 -2.24 -4.95 -3.05
N TYR A 102 -2.75 -6.16 -3.32
CA TYR A 102 -1.93 -7.35 -3.28
C TYR A 102 -0.73 -7.25 -4.24
N ALA A 103 -0.88 -6.59 -5.41
CA ALA A 103 0.22 -6.44 -6.36
C ALA A 103 1.35 -5.59 -5.77
N ARG A 104 1.01 -4.53 -5.04
CA ARG A 104 1.98 -3.71 -4.29
C ARG A 104 2.67 -4.54 -3.22
N ARG A 105 1.91 -5.31 -2.43
CA ARG A 105 2.46 -6.18 -1.36
C ARG A 105 3.42 -7.21 -1.91
N TRP A 106 3.09 -7.87 -3.02
CA TRP A 106 3.95 -8.85 -3.67
C TRP A 106 5.25 -8.23 -4.16
N GLN A 107 5.16 -7.07 -4.80
CA GLN A 107 6.33 -6.34 -5.26
C GLN A 107 7.21 -5.88 -4.09
N GLU A 108 6.62 -5.38 -3.00
CA GLU A 108 7.37 -4.99 -1.79
C GLU A 108 8.04 -6.20 -1.12
N HIS A 109 7.35 -7.33 -1.00
CA HIS A 109 7.91 -8.56 -0.45
C HIS A 109 9.16 -9.03 -1.22
N ILE A 110 9.04 -9.12 -2.55
CA ILE A 110 10.18 -9.50 -3.40
C ILE A 110 11.30 -8.47 -3.30
N ARG A 111 10.99 -7.17 -3.30
CA ARG A 111 11.99 -6.11 -3.13
C ARG A 111 12.73 -6.21 -1.80
N GLN A 112 12.03 -6.48 -0.70
CA GLN A 112 12.65 -6.64 0.63
C GLN A 112 13.56 -7.86 0.68
N LYS A 113 13.16 -8.99 0.07
CA LYS A 113 13.98 -10.19 -0.07
C LYS A 113 15.22 -9.95 -0.91
N GLU A 114 15.08 -9.34 -2.08
CA GLU A 114 16.21 -8.99 -2.96
C GLU A 114 17.20 -8.03 -2.28
N ALA A 115 16.70 -7.14 -1.40
CA ALA A 115 17.53 -6.23 -0.63
C ALA A 115 18.12 -6.85 0.65
N GLY A 116 17.79 -8.09 1.00
CA GLY A 116 18.29 -8.76 2.20
C GLY A 116 17.78 -8.16 3.53
N ILE A 117 16.68 -7.40 3.50
CA ILE A 117 16.07 -6.74 4.67
C ILE A 117 14.78 -7.41 5.13
N TYR A 118 14.45 -8.55 4.54
CA TYR A 118 13.21 -9.28 4.84
C TYR A 118 13.26 -9.96 6.20
N GLU A 119 12.23 -9.74 7.01
CA GLU A 119 12.04 -10.37 8.32
C GLU A 119 10.89 -11.39 8.19
N GLU A 120 11.23 -12.67 8.08
CA GLU A 120 10.26 -13.77 7.88
C GLU A 120 9.36 -13.99 9.10
N VAL A 121 9.94 -13.81 10.29
CA VAL A 121 9.23 -13.93 11.57
C VAL A 121 9.38 -12.65 12.36
N LEU A 122 8.26 -11.95 12.52
CA LEU A 122 8.20 -10.68 13.24
C LEU A 122 8.35 -10.88 14.75
N SER A 123 8.91 -9.87 15.42
CA SER A 123 8.78 -9.77 16.89
C SER A 123 7.30 -9.75 17.30
N PRO A 124 6.94 -10.26 18.50
CA PRO A 124 5.55 -10.28 18.96
C PRO A 124 4.85 -8.91 18.91
N GLU A 125 5.57 -7.85 19.23
CA GLU A 125 5.07 -6.47 19.23
C GLU A 125 4.82 -5.96 17.80
N LYS A 126 5.72 -6.29 16.86
CA LYS A 126 5.52 -5.98 15.43
C LYS A 126 4.36 -6.77 14.85
N PHE A 127 4.25 -8.04 15.20
CA PHE A 127 3.16 -8.92 14.76
C PHE A 127 1.80 -8.39 15.24
N GLU A 128 1.67 -8.08 16.54
CA GLU A 128 0.44 -7.51 17.10
C GLU A 128 0.08 -6.19 16.42
N ARG A 129 1.04 -5.29 16.25
CA ARG A 129 0.81 -4.02 15.55
C ARG A 129 0.32 -4.23 14.11
N GLN A 130 0.92 -5.16 13.37
CA GLN A 130 0.48 -5.46 12.00
C GLN A 130 -0.92 -6.08 11.97
N PHE A 131 -1.22 -6.97 12.93
CA PHE A 131 -2.56 -7.54 13.08
C PHE A 131 -3.60 -6.44 13.34
N GLU A 132 -3.31 -5.51 14.24
CA GLU A 132 -4.22 -4.42 14.61
C GLU A 132 -4.49 -3.46 13.45
N LEU A 133 -3.49 -3.21 12.61
CA LEU A 133 -3.64 -2.39 11.40
C LEU A 133 -4.31 -3.13 10.23
N ALA A 134 -4.41 -4.46 10.29
CA ALA A 134 -4.99 -5.25 9.22
C ALA A 134 -6.51 -5.10 9.16
N SER A 135 -7.08 -5.30 7.96
CA SER A 135 -8.54 -5.27 7.81
C SER A 135 -9.21 -6.40 8.62
N PRO A 136 -10.48 -6.26 9.03
CA PRO A 136 -11.19 -7.29 9.79
C PRO A 136 -11.20 -8.67 9.13
N LYS A 137 -11.19 -8.72 7.78
CA LYS A 137 -11.10 -9.97 7.03
C LYS A 137 -9.74 -10.65 7.18
N VAL A 138 -8.66 -9.87 7.16
CA VAL A 138 -7.29 -10.37 7.33
C VAL A 138 -7.04 -10.77 8.78
N GLN A 139 -7.53 -9.97 9.75
CA GLN A 139 -7.51 -10.35 11.16
C GLN A 139 -8.20 -11.70 11.39
N ARG A 140 -9.40 -11.88 10.82
CA ARG A 140 -10.12 -13.16 10.90
C ARG A 140 -9.31 -14.29 10.27
N ALA A 141 -8.72 -14.09 9.09
CA ALA A 141 -7.89 -15.08 8.44
C ALA A 141 -6.70 -15.49 9.32
N ALA A 142 -5.98 -14.54 9.91
CA ALA A 142 -4.87 -14.81 10.81
C ALA A 142 -5.29 -15.59 12.06
N LEU A 143 -6.43 -15.24 12.68
CA LEU A 143 -6.97 -16.01 13.80
C LEU A 143 -7.37 -17.43 13.38
N SER A 144 -8.06 -17.57 12.24
CA SER A 144 -8.45 -18.86 11.68
C SER A 144 -7.24 -19.73 11.29
N THR A 145 -6.11 -19.12 10.89
CA THR A 145 -4.85 -19.84 10.60
C THR A 145 -4.36 -20.63 11.81
N PHE A 146 -4.48 -20.11 13.05
CA PHE A 146 -4.13 -20.89 14.24
C PHE A 146 -4.95 -22.18 14.38
N ALA A 147 -6.28 -22.06 14.22
CA ALA A 147 -7.18 -23.20 14.34
C ALA A 147 -6.97 -24.20 13.20
N ALA A 148 -6.83 -23.70 11.97
CA ALA A 148 -6.65 -24.51 10.78
C ALA A 148 -5.30 -25.25 10.81
N TRP A 149 -4.24 -24.61 11.31
CA TRP A 149 -2.93 -25.22 11.53
C TRP A 149 -3.00 -26.39 12.52
N LYS A 150 -3.58 -26.18 13.71
CA LYS A 150 -3.73 -27.25 14.72
C LYS A 150 -4.55 -28.43 14.21
N TRP A 151 -5.61 -28.14 13.46
CA TRP A 151 -6.41 -29.20 12.85
C TRP A 151 -5.60 -30.01 11.84
N TYR A 152 -4.82 -29.35 10.98
CA TYR A 152 -4.04 -30.02 9.94
C TYR A 152 -2.86 -30.83 10.50
N HIS A 153 -2.11 -30.26 11.45
CA HIS A 153 -0.87 -30.86 11.95
C HIS A 153 -1.07 -31.80 13.14
N ASP A 154 -2.04 -31.50 14.01
CA ASP A 154 -2.23 -32.23 15.27
C ASP A 154 -3.54 -33.04 15.28
N CYS A 155 -4.37 -32.93 14.23
CA CYS A 155 -5.73 -33.46 14.18
C CYS A 155 -6.60 -32.96 15.36
N VAL A 156 -6.26 -31.79 15.92
CA VAL A 156 -6.96 -31.20 17.07
C VAL A 156 -7.91 -30.12 16.58
N VAL A 157 -9.19 -30.29 16.88
CA VAL A 157 -10.18 -29.21 16.75
C VAL A 157 -9.94 -28.23 17.89
N SER A 158 -9.51 -27.02 17.55
CA SER A 158 -9.29 -25.93 18.49
C SER A 158 -10.00 -24.69 17.98
N ASP A 159 -10.59 -23.94 18.90
CA ASP A 159 -11.02 -22.59 18.58
C ASP A 159 -9.82 -21.71 18.22
N ALA A 160 -10.08 -20.72 17.37
CA ALA A 160 -9.11 -19.66 17.11
C ALA A 160 -8.84 -18.88 18.42
N PRO A 161 -7.61 -18.40 18.65
CA PRO A 161 -7.32 -17.59 19.82
C PRO A 161 -8.20 -16.35 19.83
N ARG A 162 -8.61 -15.92 21.03
CA ARG A 162 -9.26 -14.62 21.19
C ARG A 162 -8.22 -13.53 21.01
N ARG A 163 -8.68 -12.33 20.65
CA ARG A 163 -7.79 -11.17 20.44
C ARG A 163 -6.84 -10.91 21.61
N GLN A 164 -7.34 -10.98 22.84
CA GLN A 164 -6.56 -10.82 24.08
C GLN A 164 -5.47 -11.87 24.29
N ASP A 165 -5.62 -13.05 23.66
CA ASP A 165 -4.71 -14.18 23.78
C ASP A 165 -3.78 -14.30 22.56
N LEU A 166 -3.85 -13.34 21.61
CA LEU A 166 -3.12 -13.39 20.35
C LEU A 166 -1.60 -13.39 20.57
N VAL A 167 -1.08 -12.47 21.37
CA VAL A 167 0.37 -12.37 21.63
C VAL A 167 0.90 -13.61 22.36
N PRO A 168 0.27 -14.11 23.45
CA PRO A 168 0.65 -15.38 24.06
C PRO A 168 0.59 -16.57 23.08
N ALA A 169 -0.45 -16.66 22.26
CA ALA A 169 -0.59 -17.73 21.26
C ALA A 169 0.50 -17.64 20.19
N TYR A 170 0.81 -16.45 19.70
CA TYR A 170 1.89 -16.23 18.74
C TYR A 170 3.26 -16.57 19.35
N LYS A 171 3.53 -16.16 20.60
CA LYS A 171 4.80 -16.47 21.28
C LYS A 171 5.02 -17.98 21.41
N SER A 172 3.97 -18.73 21.77
CA SER A 172 4.01 -20.19 21.94
C SER A 172 3.93 -20.98 20.62
N ALA A 173 3.57 -20.35 19.51
CA ALA A 173 3.51 -20.99 18.20
C ALA A 173 4.88 -21.53 17.75
N SER A 174 4.83 -22.65 17.02
CA SER A 174 6.00 -23.21 16.34
C SER A 174 6.54 -22.22 15.30
N GLN A 175 7.83 -22.32 14.97
CA GLN A 175 8.45 -21.44 13.99
C GLN A 175 7.71 -21.46 12.63
N PRO A 176 7.34 -22.63 12.06
CA PRO A 176 6.60 -22.65 10.79
C PRO A 176 5.24 -21.95 10.86
N LEU A 177 4.50 -22.08 11.97
CA LEU A 177 3.23 -21.37 12.15
C LEU A 177 3.45 -19.85 12.22
N LYS A 178 4.52 -19.39 12.88
CA LYS A 178 4.86 -17.96 12.92
C LYS A 178 5.13 -17.40 11.52
N VAL A 179 5.86 -18.14 10.68
CA VAL A 179 6.10 -17.79 9.27
C VAL A 179 4.76 -17.63 8.54
N VAL A 180 3.88 -18.63 8.63
CA VAL A 180 2.56 -18.60 7.96
C VAL A 180 1.71 -17.42 8.45
N LEU A 181 1.67 -17.15 9.75
CA LEU A 181 0.92 -16.03 10.33
C LEU A 181 1.46 -14.68 9.86
N CYS A 182 2.79 -14.51 9.85
CA CYS A 182 3.41 -13.29 9.33
C CYS A 182 3.11 -13.11 7.85
N PHE A 183 3.21 -14.18 7.05
CA PHE A 183 2.91 -14.14 5.63
C PHE A 183 1.44 -13.78 5.34
N VAL A 184 0.48 -14.35 6.09
CA VAL A 184 -0.95 -14.02 5.97
C VAL A 184 -1.20 -12.52 6.21
N LEU A 185 -0.56 -11.92 7.22
CA LEU A 185 -0.68 -10.49 7.50
C LEU A 185 0.03 -9.63 6.43
N GLU A 186 1.24 -10.01 6.06
CA GLU A 186 2.07 -9.30 5.10
C GLU A 186 1.39 -9.22 3.72
N MET A 187 0.84 -10.35 3.26
CA MET A 187 0.12 -10.45 1.98
C MET A 187 -1.34 -9.98 2.05
N ALA A 188 -1.83 -9.62 3.24
CA ALA A 188 -3.25 -9.30 3.49
C ALA A 188 -4.19 -10.41 2.98
N MET A 189 -3.85 -11.66 3.27
CA MET A 189 -4.66 -12.82 2.91
C MET A 189 -5.98 -12.78 3.68
N THR A 190 -7.09 -13.03 2.97
CA THR A 190 -8.44 -13.09 3.55
C THR A 190 -8.90 -14.51 3.84
N LEU A 191 -8.08 -15.50 3.50
CA LEU A 191 -8.28 -16.92 3.77
C LEU A 191 -7.15 -17.43 4.68
N PRO A 192 -7.46 -18.35 5.61
CA PRO A 192 -6.44 -18.97 6.45
C PRO A 192 -5.53 -19.87 5.62
N MET A 193 -4.31 -20.03 6.10
CA MET A 193 -3.35 -20.99 5.55
C MET A 193 -3.12 -22.11 6.56
N GLN A 194 -2.95 -23.33 6.08
CA GLN A 194 -2.86 -24.52 6.92
C GLN A 194 -1.46 -25.13 6.92
N ARG A 195 -0.72 -24.92 5.84
CA ARG A 195 0.57 -25.58 5.61
C ARG A 195 1.66 -24.54 5.41
N HIS A 196 2.85 -24.87 5.88
CA HIS A 196 4.03 -24.06 5.64
C HIS A 196 4.42 -24.07 4.15
N GLU A 197 4.23 -25.19 3.45
CA GLU A 197 4.57 -25.30 2.02
C GLU A 197 3.75 -24.34 1.15
N ASP A 198 2.52 -24.01 1.57
CA ASP A 198 1.65 -23.07 0.85
C ASP A 198 2.31 -21.68 0.75
N VAL A 199 3.12 -21.28 1.74
CA VAL A 199 3.89 -20.02 1.68
C VAL A 199 4.91 -20.08 0.57
N ALA A 200 5.72 -21.14 0.52
CA ALA A 200 6.76 -21.30 -0.50
C ALA A 200 6.16 -21.42 -1.92
N GLU A 201 5.01 -22.07 -2.06
CA GLU A 201 4.27 -22.12 -3.33
C GLU A 201 3.76 -20.74 -3.75
N CYS A 202 3.11 -20.02 -2.82
CA CYS A 202 2.67 -18.65 -3.05
C CYS A 202 3.84 -17.77 -3.50
N GLU A 203 4.97 -17.81 -2.78
CA GLU A 203 6.16 -17.02 -3.08
C GLU A 203 6.72 -17.28 -4.49
N LYS A 204 6.73 -18.55 -4.94
CA LYS A 204 7.13 -18.89 -6.32
C LYS A 204 6.21 -18.24 -7.34
N ASP A 205 4.90 -18.25 -7.08
CA ASP A 205 3.93 -17.60 -7.95
C ASP A 205 4.03 -16.07 -7.92
N LEU A 206 4.33 -15.49 -6.75
CA LEU A 206 4.62 -14.06 -6.61
C LEU A 206 5.83 -13.69 -7.46
N GLN A 207 6.93 -14.41 -7.32
CA GLN A 207 8.16 -14.15 -8.04
C GLN A 207 7.97 -14.29 -9.56
N ARG A 208 7.24 -15.32 -10.00
CA ARG A 208 6.87 -15.48 -11.42
C ARG A 208 6.05 -14.30 -11.93
N THR A 209 5.12 -13.79 -11.13
CA THR A 209 4.27 -12.65 -11.49
C THR A 209 5.09 -11.37 -11.58
N VAL A 210 5.95 -11.11 -10.59
CA VAL A 210 6.85 -9.95 -10.58
C VAL A 210 7.80 -9.97 -11.78
N GLU A 211 8.37 -11.13 -12.12
CA GLU A 211 9.27 -11.24 -13.28
C GLU A 211 8.53 -11.02 -14.60
N LYS A 212 7.31 -11.55 -14.76
CA LYS A 212 6.47 -11.25 -15.92
C LYS A 212 6.22 -9.74 -16.05
N GLN A 213 5.93 -9.06 -14.95
CA GLN A 213 5.74 -7.60 -14.94
C GLN A 213 7.01 -6.85 -15.32
N ARG A 214 8.19 -7.28 -14.86
CA ARG A 214 9.49 -6.72 -15.28
C ARG A 214 9.72 -6.87 -16.78
N VAL A 215 9.39 -8.03 -17.37
CA VAL A 215 9.46 -8.25 -18.82
C VAL A 215 8.48 -7.36 -19.58
N HIS A 216 7.25 -7.20 -19.08
CA HIS A 216 6.27 -6.29 -19.69
C HIS A 216 6.75 -4.84 -19.65
N ALA A 217 7.31 -4.39 -18.53
CA ALA A 217 7.88 -3.05 -18.41
C ALA A 217 8.95 -2.76 -19.46
N LYS A 218 9.88 -3.70 -19.69
CA LYS A 218 10.90 -3.58 -20.75
C LYS A 218 10.27 -3.43 -22.13
N ARG A 219 9.22 -4.21 -22.42
CA ARG A 219 8.49 -4.13 -23.70
C ARG A 219 7.72 -2.82 -23.85
N TRP A 220 7.11 -2.31 -22.79
CA TRP A 220 6.44 -1.01 -22.81
C TRP A 220 7.44 0.12 -23.03
N ASN A 221 8.61 0.06 -22.39
CA ASN A 221 9.67 1.04 -22.60
C ASN A 221 10.09 1.11 -24.07
N GLN A 222 10.43 -0.05 -24.65
CA GLN A 222 10.85 -0.12 -26.05
C GLN A 222 9.77 0.42 -26.99
N ARG A 223 8.50 0.05 -26.77
CA ARG A 223 7.39 0.53 -27.61
C ARG A 223 7.17 2.04 -27.51
N GLY A 224 7.40 2.62 -26.33
CA GLY A 224 7.31 4.06 -26.15
C GLY A 224 8.43 4.80 -26.89
N GLU A 225 9.66 4.28 -26.79
CA GLU A 225 10.82 4.79 -27.51
C GLU A 225 10.63 4.68 -29.04
N ASP A 226 10.20 3.52 -29.54
CA ASP A 226 9.94 3.29 -30.96
C ASP A 226 8.84 4.22 -31.51
N ALA A 227 7.88 4.61 -30.67
CA ALA A 227 6.78 5.50 -31.02
C ALA A 227 7.10 6.99 -30.80
N GLY A 228 8.30 7.33 -30.31
CA GLY A 228 8.69 8.70 -29.98
C GLY A 228 7.85 9.34 -28.88
N LEU A 229 7.26 8.53 -27.99
CA LEU A 229 6.49 9.01 -26.85
C LEU A 229 7.39 9.48 -25.70
N TRP A 230 8.61 8.94 -25.63
CA TRP A 230 9.72 9.35 -24.77
C TRP A 230 11.05 8.81 -25.26
#